data_AF-A0A1B1ZUK7-F1
#
_entry.id   AF-A0A1B1ZUK7-F1
#
_cell.length_a   1.000
_cell.length_b   1.000
_cell.length_c   1.000
_cell.angle_alpha   90.00
_cell.angle_beta   90.00
_cell.angle_gamma   90.00
#
_symmetry.space_group_name_H-M   'P 1'
#
loop_
_entity.id
_entity.type
_entity.pdbx_description
1 polymer ?
#
loop_
_entity_poly.entity_id
_entity_poly.type
_entity_poly.pdbx_seq_one_letter_code
_entity_poly.pdbx_strand_id
1 'polypeptide(L)'
;MQQRYWAHCRSDPTFYDRPEARDDRPGDRYDGSAAVPDGWREVLDPTWRHLAPPRTRLPDQGWKIHVSALLDNAERVLAAVAAHCVATGTPFKHLRSRRVLLSGNAKDADRASSGKFVTVYPRDDADLAGLLAGLAPLLAGEQGPRILSDLRIGDGPLHVRYGGFRHLWCDDTDGARVPAVRRPDGALVPDRRLPRFVVPDWVDVPGCLVPHRDATVTGGSALPFTVTSAVRFSNAGGIYRAVPGPGTPAAGLGGTVVLKEARPDAGWDASGRDAVARLAHEHAMLRRLSGIPGLPRSGEIVVAGGHHFLPLETMPGSTLSTWVARNLPAQDHDAAAGAGYARRATAVADRIDAVVAAVHARGIAIRDLNPDNVLVDDTDDIDDTDGTVRVSLVDFEVAGDLDDRDGHGLGTPGFRLPGRPAGRAADDHARAVLRLWMFHPTAPLLEVSRAPLAGWIDHARSRFALGSRWSDRMARDLGVTGEPAGAGALGPGLVAGILGSATPDRRDRLFPGDIAQFDVDGLCFGHGAAGVLHALRVAGADPRPAHEAWLLDALARYEPDRAGLWLGAPGIA
;
A
#
# COMPACT_ATOMS: atom_id res chain seq x y z
N MET A 1 8.52 2.22 1.43
CA MET A 1 8.05 2.04 0.04
C MET A 1 6.93 3.03 -0.25
N GLN A 2 6.93 3.72 -1.39
CA GLN A 2 5.84 4.64 -1.76
C GLN A 2 4.57 3.82 -2.05
N GLN A 3 3.39 4.29 -1.63
CA GLN A 3 2.11 3.56 -1.76
C GLN A 3 1.81 3.11 -3.20
N ARG A 4 2.26 3.86 -4.21
CA ARG A 4 2.03 3.55 -5.63
C ARG A 4 2.58 2.19 -6.09
N TYR A 5 3.66 1.68 -5.49
CA TYR A 5 4.27 0.41 -5.93
C TYR A 5 3.39 -0.82 -5.63
N TRP A 6 2.58 -0.77 -4.56
CA TRP A 6 1.77 -1.92 -4.13
C TRP A 6 0.74 -2.37 -5.17
N ALA A 7 0.21 -1.43 -5.97
CA ALA A 7 -0.71 -1.77 -7.05
C ALA A 7 -0.02 -2.68 -8.09
N HIS A 8 1.25 -2.39 -8.39
CA HIS A 8 2.00 -3.10 -9.44
C HIS A 8 2.57 -4.45 -9.00
N CYS A 9 2.79 -4.66 -7.69
CA CYS A 9 3.20 -5.96 -7.12
C CYS A 9 2.14 -7.06 -7.26
N ARG A 10 0.87 -6.70 -7.50
CA ARG A 10 -0.25 -7.67 -7.51
C ARG A 10 -0.43 -8.35 -8.86
N SER A 11 0.25 -7.86 -9.88
CA SER A 11 0.04 -8.23 -11.28
C SER A 11 0.89 -9.45 -11.69
N ASP A 12 2.15 -9.44 -11.29
CA ASP A 12 3.14 -10.48 -11.56
C ASP A 12 3.92 -10.78 -10.26
N PRO A 13 4.27 -12.06 -9.98
CA PRO A 13 4.94 -12.44 -8.74
C PRO A 13 6.40 -11.97 -8.64
N THR A 14 7.02 -11.57 -9.75
CA THR A 14 8.46 -11.30 -9.85
C THR A 14 8.73 -9.84 -10.24
N PHE A 15 7.93 -9.29 -11.17
CA PHE A 15 8.14 -7.96 -11.71
C PHE A 15 6.97 -7.03 -11.40
N TYR A 16 7.24 -5.73 -11.32
CA TYR A 16 6.15 -4.74 -11.33
C TYR A 16 5.43 -4.81 -12.67
N ASP A 17 4.10 -4.89 -12.64
CA ASP A 17 3.29 -4.81 -13.85
C ASP A 17 1.97 -4.06 -13.62
N ARG A 18 1.30 -3.65 -14.68
CA ARG A 18 -0.02 -3.03 -14.57
C ARG A 18 -1.03 -4.05 -14.02
N PRO A 19 -1.87 -3.67 -13.04
CA PRO A 19 -2.97 -4.52 -12.51
C PRO A 19 -3.93 -5.05 -13.58
N GLU A 20 -3.82 -4.51 -14.77
CA GLU A 20 -4.65 -4.58 -15.95
C GLU A 20 -4.20 -5.72 -16.88
N ALA A 21 -2.99 -6.25 -16.70
CA ALA A 21 -2.41 -7.33 -17.49
C ALA A 21 -2.95 -8.72 -17.15
N ARG A 22 -3.75 -8.85 -16.08
CA ARG A 22 -4.55 -10.05 -15.81
C ARG A 22 -5.96 -9.84 -16.31
N ASP A 23 -6.39 -10.67 -17.26
CA ASP A 23 -7.78 -10.74 -17.67
C ASP A 23 -8.69 -10.96 -16.45
N ASP A 24 -9.81 -10.22 -16.41
CA ASP A 24 -10.86 -10.48 -15.42
C ASP A 24 -11.32 -11.93 -15.59
N ARG A 25 -11.52 -12.65 -14.48
CA ARG A 25 -12.08 -14.01 -14.58
C ARG A 25 -13.55 -13.92 -15.01
N PRO A 26 -14.08 -14.95 -15.70
CA PRO A 26 -15.52 -15.05 -15.93
C PRO A 26 -16.29 -14.87 -14.61
N GLY A 27 -17.20 -13.89 -14.55
CA GLY A 27 -17.98 -13.58 -13.35
C GLY A 27 -17.42 -12.46 -12.43
N ASP A 28 -16.23 -11.93 -12.69
CA ASP A 28 -15.68 -10.82 -11.88
C ASP A 28 -16.29 -9.44 -12.25
N ARG A 29 -16.82 -9.32 -13.47
CA ARG A 29 -17.38 -8.08 -14.02
C ARG A 29 -18.85 -7.89 -13.66
N TYR A 30 -19.26 -6.63 -13.57
CA TYR A 30 -20.64 -6.25 -13.27
C TYR A 30 -21.54 -6.15 -14.51
N ASP A 31 -21.28 -6.97 -15.53
CA ASP A 31 -21.89 -6.81 -16.87
C ASP A 31 -23.43 -6.90 -16.83
N GLY A 32 -24.00 -7.65 -15.87
CA GLY A 32 -25.46 -7.76 -15.67
C GLY A 32 -26.10 -6.65 -14.83
N SER A 33 -25.31 -5.88 -14.08
CA SER A 33 -25.84 -4.87 -13.15
C SER A 33 -25.98 -3.47 -13.77
N ALA A 34 -25.44 -3.26 -14.98
CA ALA A 34 -25.57 -2.01 -15.72
C ALA A 34 -25.74 -2.31 -17.22
N ALA A 35 -26.96 -2.67 -17.63
CA ALA A 35 -27.27 -2.85 -19.05
C ALA A 35 -27.08 -1.51 -19.79
N VAL A 36 -26.42 -1.56 -20.95
CA VAL A 36 -26.24 -0.38 -21.81
C VAL A 36 -27.52 -0.20 -22.61
N PRO A 37 -28.24 0.93 -22.47
CA PRO A 37 -29.41 1.18 -23.31
C PRO A 37 -29.00 1.41 -24.77
N ASP A 38 -29.90 1.09 -25.70
CA ASP A 38 -29.67 1.33 -27.13
C ASP A 38 -29.29 2.79 -27.40
N GLY A 39 -28.21 2.98 -28.16
CA GLY A 39 -27.69 4.31 -28.53
C GLY A 39 -26.80 4.99 -27.48
N TRP A 40 -26.64 4.44 -26.28
CA TRP A 40 -25.62 4.92 -25.33
C TRP A 40 -24.22 4.58 -25.81
N ARG A 41 -23.27 5.46 -25.52
CA ARG A 41 -21.85 5.21 -25.73
C ARG A 41 -21.27 4.52 -24.51
N GLU A 42 -20.60 3.41 -24.77
CA GLU A 42 -19.79 2.69 -23.78
C GLU A 42 -18.31 2.87 -24.10
N VAL A 43 -17.52 3.16 -23.07
CA VAL A 43 -16.05 3.09 -23.13
C VAL A 43 -15.56 2.27 -21.95
N LEU A 44 -14.85 1.19 -22.23
CA LEU A 44 -14.20 0.38 -21.20
C LEU A 44 -12.72 0.73 -21.18
N ASP A 45 -12.25 1.23 -20.03
CA ASP A 45 -10.84 1.38 -19.74
C ASP A 45 -10.40 0.33 -18.70
N PRO A 46 -9.09 0.24 -18.39
CA PRO A 46 -8.61 -0.80 -17.50
C PRO A 46 -9.16 -0.79 -16.07
N THR A 47 -9.70 0.33 -15.58
CA THR A 47 -10.25 0.51 -14.24
C THR A 47 -11.77 0.75 -14.26
N TRP A 48 -12.25 1.54 -15.22
CA TRP A 48 -13.60 2.07 -15.28
C TRP A 48 -14.34 1.62 -16.53
N ARG A 49 -15.64 1.40 -16.35
CA ARG A 49 -16.62 1.34 -17.43
C ARG A 49 -17.41 2.64 -17.45
N HIS A 50 -17.37 3.36 -18.57
CA HIS A 50 -18.03 4.65 -18.75
C HIS A 50 -19.27 4.48 -19.62
N LEU A 51 -20.38 5.06 -19.18
CA LEU A 51 -21.67 5.03 -19.86
C LEU A 51 -22.20 6.45 -20.01
N ALA A 52 -22.55 6.84 -21.23
CA ALA A 52 -23.12 8.15 -21.51
C ALA A 52 -24.18 8.10 -22.62
N PRO A 53 -25.26 8.88 -22.53
CA PRO A 53 -26.24 8.97 -23.61
C PRO A 53 -25.61 9.55 -24.90
N PRO A 54 -26.27 9.34 -26.06
CA PRO A 54 -25.80 9.91 -27.31
C PRO A 54 -25.76 11.44 -27.21
N ARG A 55 -24.66 12.05 -27.68
CA ARG A 55 -24.44 13.51 -27.71
C ARG A 55 -24.38 14.22 -26.35
N THR A 56 -23.96 13.53 -25.28
CA THR A 56 -23.65 14.19 -24.00
C THR A 56 -22.68 15.37 -24.18
N ARG A 57 -23.08 16.54 -23.69
CA ARG A 57 -22.18 17.68 -23.44
C ARG A 57 -22.13 17.94 -21.95
N LEU A 58 -21.02 17.55 -21.34
CA LEU A 58 -20.71 17.87 -19.95
C LEU A 58 -19.79 19.10 -19.90
N PRO A 59 -19.86 19.91 -18.82
CA PRO A 59 -18.83 20.93 -18.57
C PRO A 59 -17.46 20.27 -18.36
N ASP A 60 -16.39 21.04 -18.48
CA ASP A 60 -15.02 20.53 -18.22
C ASP A 60 -14.84 20.13 -16.74
N GLN A 61 -15.65 20.68 -15.83
CA GLN A 61 -15.60 20.49 -14.39
C GLN A 61 -16.95 20.80 -13.74
N GLY A 62 -17.16 20.31 -12.52
CA GLY A 62 -18.37 20.57 -11.74
C GLY A 62 -18.47 19.72 -10.49
N TRP A 63 -19.64 19.73 -9.86
CA TRP A 63 -19.99 18.79 -8.79
C TRP A 63 -20.26 17.41 -9.37
N LYS A 64 -19.61 16.39 -8.82
CA LYS A 64 -19.84 14.97 -9.15
C LYS A 64 -20.29 14.22 -7.91
N ILE A 65 -21.17 13.25 -8.12
CA ILE A 65 -21.65 12.36 -7.07
C ILE A 65 -20.82 11.08 -7.15
N HIS A 66 -20.20 10.69 -6.05
CA HIS A 66 -19.56 9.40 -5.91
C HIS A 66 -20.41 8.51 -5.01
N VAL A 67 -20.55 7.25 -5.40
CA VAL A 67 -21.25 6.23 -4.62
C VAL A 67 -20.21 5.22 -4.17
N SER A 68 -20.17 4.93 -2.87
CA SER A 68 -19.38 3.83 -2.32
C SER A 68 -20.20 2.54 -2.22
N ALA A 69 -19.51 1.40 -2.13
CA ALA A 69 -20.15 0.11 -1.93
C ALA A 69 -19.15 -0.88 -1.30
N LEU A 70 -19.71 -1.87 -0.62
CA LEU A 70 -19.03 -3.09 -0.19
C LEU A 70 -19.10 -4.14 -1.32
N LEU A 71 -18.24 -5.16 -1.24
CA LEU A 71 -18.26 -6.26 -2.22
C LEU A 71 -19.60 -7.01 -2.27
N ASP A 72 -20.30 -7.08 -1.14
CA ASP A 72 -21.54 -7.86 -1.01
C ASP A 72 -22.81 -7.09 -1.41
N ASN A 73 -22.72 -5.77 -1.57
CA ASN A 73 -23.82 -4.94 -2.07
C ASN A 73 -23.53 -4.23 -3.40
N ALA A 74 -22.30 -4.30 -3.92
CA ALA A 74 -21.88 -3.61 -5.14
C ALA A 74 -22.85 -3.80 -6.31
N GLU A 75 -23.33 -5.02 -6.57
CA GLU A 75 -24.25 -5.30 -7.67
C GLU A 75 -25.61 -4.62 -7.50
N ARG A 76 -26.18 -4.65 -6.29
CA ARG A 76 -27.47 -3.98 -6.01
C ARG A 76 -27.34 -2.47 -6.10
N VAL A 77 -26.29 -1.92 -5.49
CA VAL A 77 -25.99 -0.47 -5.53
C VAL A 77 -25.80 -0.03 -6.98
N LEU A 78 -25.02 -0.77 -7.77
CA LEU A 78 -24.81 -0.44 -9.18
C LEU A 78 -26.11 -0.51 -9.97
N ALA A 79 -26.93 -1.55 -9.79
CA ALA A 79 -28.20 -1.68 -10.49
C ALA A 79 -29.15 -0.52 -10.20
N ALA A 80 -29.27 -0.11 -8.94
CA ALA A 80 -30.11 1.03 -8.55
C ALA A 80 -29.59 2.35 -9.14
N VAL A 81 -28.28 2.62 -9.06
CA VAL A 81 -27.68 3.84 -9.60
C VAL A 81 -27.77 3.87 -11.13
N ALA A 82 -27.46 2.76 -11.79
CA ALA A 82 -27.51 2.65 -13.25
C ALA A 82 -28.93 2.84 -13.76
N ALA A 83 -29.93 2.17 -13.17
CA ALA A 83 -31.33 2.34 -13.56
C ALA A 83 -31.80 3.80 -13.42
N HIS A 84 -31.43 4.46 -12.33
CA HIS A 84 -31.75 5.88 -12.13
C HIS A 84 -31.07 6.77 -13.16
N CYS A 85 -29.76 6.61 -13.37
CA CYS A 85 -28.99 7.40 -14.34
C CYS A 85 -29.48 7.19 -15.77
N VAL A 86 -29.89 5.97 -16.14
CA VAL A 86 -30.48 5.68 -17.45
C VAL A 86 -31.82 6.39 -17.60
N ALA A 87 -32.69 6.34 -16.58
CA ALA A 87 -33.99 7.00 -16.60
C ALA A 87 -33.88 8.53 -16.71
N THR A 88 -32.85 9.13 -16.11
CA THR A 88 -32.63 10.59 -16.14
C THR A 88 -31.71 11.05 -17.27
N GLY A 89 -31.15 10.12 -18.07
CA GLY A 89 -30.19 10.47 -19.12
C GLY A 89 -28.87 11.04 -18.58
N THR A 90 -28.43 10.59 -17.42
CA THR A 90 -27.25 11.11 -16.73
C THR A 90 -26.01 10.25 -17.03
N PRO A 91 -24.90 10.84 -17.51
CA PRO A 91 -23.66 10.10 -17.70
C PRO A 91 -23.08 9.62 -16.37
N PHE A 92 -22.53 8.42 -16.35
CA PHE A 92 -21.89 7.85 -15.17
C PHE A 92 -20.78 6.87 -15.56
N LYS A 93 -19.93 6.53 -14.60
CA LYS A 93 -18.96 5.45 -14.72
C LYS A 93 -18.88 4.65 -13.44
N HIS A 94 -18.45 3.40 -13.53
CA HIS A 94 -18.24 2.56 -12.37
C HIS A 94 -16.98 1.71 -12.51
N LEU A 95 -16.44 1.23 -11.39
CA LEU A 95 -15.34 0.27 -11.43
C LEU A 95 -15.80 -0.98 -12.17
N ARG A 96 -14.97 -1.49 -13.09
CA ARG A 96 -15.35 -2.55 -14.03
C ARG A 96 -15.57 -3.92 -13.38
N SER A 97 -14.94 -4.22 -12.23
CA SER A 97 -14.97 -5.54 -11.61
C SER A 97 -14.79 -5.54 -10.09
N ARG A 98 -15.19 -6.65 -9.45
CA ARG A 98 -15.05 -6.90 -7.99
C ARG A 98 -13.60 -6.74 -7.53
N ARG A 99 -12.65 -7.23 -8.31
CA ARG A 99 -11.21 -7.13 -8.06
C ARG A 99 -10.71 -5.68 -7.99
N VAL A 100 -11.21 -4.83 -8.89
CA VAL A 100 -10.84 -3.40 -8.91
C VAL A 100 -11.48 -2.69 -7.72
N LEU A 101 -12.72 -3.01 -7.34
CA LEU A 101 -13.36 -2.49 -6.13
C LEU A 101 -12.59 -2.85 -4.86
N LEU A 102 -12.21 -4.13 -4.69
CA LEU A 102 -11.40 -4.56 -3.55
C LEU A 102 -10.05 -3.84 -3.51
N SER A 103 -9.37 -3.72 -4.66
CA SER A 103 -8.08 -3.05 -4.75
C SER A 103 -8.18 -1.56 -4.42
N GLY A 104 -9.23 -0.90 -4.91
CA GLY A 104 -9.55 0.50 -4.63
C GLY A 104 -10.04 0.76 -3.20
N ASN A 105 -10.15 -0.26 -2.35
CA ASN A 105 -10.50 -0.12 -0.94
C ASN A 105 -9.58 -0.91 0.02
N ALA A 106 -8.45 -1.42 -0.49
CA ALA A 106 -7.47 -2.15 0.31
C ALA A 106 -6.76 -1.23 1.34
N LYS A 107 -6.02 -1.81 2.31
CA LYS A 107 -5.27 -1.07 3.34
C LYS A 107 -4.36 0.02 2.76
N ASP A 108 -3.65 -0.29 1.68
CA ASP A 108 -2.68 0.62 1.05
C ASP A 108 -3.25 1.43 -0.12
N ALA A 109 -4.57 1.41 -0.33
CA ALA A 109 -5.22 2.20 -1.36
C ALA A 109 -5.01 3.71 -1.12
N ASP A 110 -5.02 4.51 -2.19
CA ASP A 110 -4.96 5.97 -2.07
C ASP A 110 -6.17 6.49 -1.28
N ARG A 111 -5.89 7.20 -0.19
CA ARG A 111 -6.91 7.70 0.74
C ARG A 111 -7.86 8.71 0.09
N ALA A 112 -7.44 9.41 -0.96
CA ALA A 112 -8.26 10.42 -1.63
C ALA A 112 -9.20 9.82 -2.70
N SER A 113 -8.92 8.62 -3.19
CA SER A 113 -9.76 7.94 -4.17
C SER A 113 -10.46 6.69 -3.63
N SER A 114 -10.05 6.19 -2.46
CA SER A 114 -10.58 4.96 -1.90
C SER A 114 -12.08 4.99 -1.66
N GLY A 115 -12.72 3.86 -1.96
CA GLY A 115 -14.16 3.65 -1.78
C GLY A 115 -15.03 4.21 -2.89
N LYS A 116 -14.49 4.92 -3.88
CA LYS A 116 -15.24 5.41 -5.06
C LYS A 116 -15.57 4.24 -5.97
N PHE A 117 -16.82 3.78 -5.95
CA PHE A 117 -17.29 2.69 -6.79
C PHE A 117 -17.98 3.20 -8.06
N VAL A 118 -18.93 4.12 -7.94
CA VAL A 118 -19.64 4.77 -9.05
C VAL A 118 -19.37 6.26 -9.01
N THR A 119 -19.27 6.91 -10.17
CA THR A 119 -19.24 8.36 -10.32
C THR A 119 -20.33 8.79 -11.30
N VAL A 120 -21.25 9.64 -10.84
CA VAL A 120 -22.32 10.23 -11.63
C VAL A 120 -21.97 11.69 -11.90
N TYR A 121 -22.27 12.15 -13.12
CA TYR A 121 -21.88 13.47 -13.62
C TYR A 121 -23.12 14.37 -13.86
N PRO A 122 -23.57 15.11 -12.83
CA PRO A 122 -24.56 16.18 -12.99
C PRO A 122 -24.09 17.24 -13.98
N ARG A 123 -25.05 17.84 -14.70
CA ARG A 123 -24.77 18.93 -15.65
C ARG A 123 -24.59 20.29 -14.97
N ASP A 124 -25.36 20.53 -13.90
CA ASP A 124 -25.40 21.77 -13.13
C ASP A 124 -25.91 21.49 -11.69
N ASP A 125 -26.01 22.54 -10.88
CA ASP A 125 -26.41 22.44 -9.47
C ASP A 125 -27.88 21.98 -9.27
N ALA A 126 -28.77 22.29 -10.22
CA ALA A 126 -30.17 21.85 -10.17
C ALA A 126 -30.28 20.35 -10.51
N ASP A 127 -29.53 19.90 -11.52
CA ASP A 127 -29.38 18.50 -11.88
C ASP A 127 -28.78 17.69 -10.71
N LEU A 128 -27.75 18.24 -10.03
CA LEU A 128 -27.17 17.65 -8.81
C LEU A 128 -28.23 17.46 -7.73
N ALA A 129 -29.03 18.49 -7.43
CA ALA A 129 -30.06 18.42 -6.41
C ALA A 129 -31.12 17.36 -6.73
N GLY A 130 -31.57 17.29 -7.98
CA GLY A 130 -32.53 16.28 -8.45
C GLY A 130 -31.97 14.85 -8.35
N LEU A 131 -30.73 14.64 -8.78
CA LEU A 131 -30.05 13.34 -8.72
C LEU A 131 -29.85 12.87 -7.27
N LEU A 132 -29.45 13.75 -6.36
CA LEU A 132 -29.32 13.40 -4.95
C LEU A 132 -30.68 13.05 -4.32
N ALA A 133 -31.72 13.82 -4.63
CA ALA A 133 -33.08 13.56 -4.13
C ALA A 133 -33.64 12.22 -4.67
N GLY A 134 -33.29 11.85 -5.89
CA GLY A 134 -33.70 10.57 -6.50
C GLY A 134 -32.89 9.37 -6.00
N LEU A 135 -31.57 9.51 -5.86
CA LEU A 135 -30.67 8.42 -5.46
C LEU A 135 -30.70 8.14 -3.95
N ALA A 136 -30.87 9.15 -3.10
CA ALA A 136 -30.77 8.96 -1.65
C ALA A 136 -31.79 7.96 -1.10
N PRO A 137 -33.08 7.99 -1.49
CA PRO A 137 -34.05 6.98 -1.05
C PRO A 137 -33.76 5.58 -1.60
N LEU A 138 -33.26 5.47 -2.85
CA LEU A 138 -32.95 4.18 -3.48
C LEU A 138 -31.78 3.46 -2.81
N LEU A 139 -30.88 4.21 -2.19
CA LEU A 139 -29.68 3.72 -1.53
C LEU A 139 -29.77 3.81 0.01
N ALA A 140 -30.96 4.05 0.54
CA ALA A 140 -31.16 4.13 1.98
C ALA A 140 -30.83 2.78 2.64
N GLY A 141 -29.97 2.79 3.67
CA GLY A 141 -29.53 1.60 4.37
C GLY A 141 -28.41 0.81 3.68
N GLU A 142 -28.02 1.18 2.46
CA GLU A 142 -26.86 0.56 1.80
C GLU A 142 -25.55 1.01 2.47
N GLN A 143 -24.65 0.05 2.68
CA GLN A 143 -23.37 0.28 3.36
C GLN A 143 -22.25 0.58 2.36
N GLY A 144 -21.24 1.31 2.83
CA GLY A 144 -20.06 1.61 2.04
C GLY A 144 -19.09 2.50 2.80
N PRO A 145 -17.78 2.42 2.49
CA PRO A 145 -16.77 3.23 3.15
C PRO A 145 -17.06 4.71 2.97
N ARG A 146 -16.74 5.50 4.01
CA ARG A 146 -16.68 6.96 3.91
C ARG A 146 -15.57 7.37 2.94
N ILE A 147 -15.91 8.19 1.95
CA ILE A 147 -14.97 8.76 1.00
C ILE A 147 -14.39 10.06 1.60
N LEU A 148 -13.12 10.05 2.01
CA LEU A 148 -12.54 11.13 2.80
C LEU A 148 -12.47 12.48 2.06
N SER A 149 -12.26 12.46 0.74
CA SER A 149 -12.14 13.67 -0.06
C SER A 149 -13.48 14.35 -0.39
N ASP A 150 -14.59 13.76 0.03
CA ASP A 150 -15.92 14.09 -0.44
C ASP A 150 -16.86 14.38 0.75
N LEU A 151 -17.88 15.20 0.50
CA LEU A 151 -18.93 15.48 1.46
C LEU A 151 -19.95 14.32 1.45
N ARG A 152 -20.17 13.65 2.58
CA ARG A 152 -21.18 12.60 2.70
C ARG A 152 -22.59 13.21 2.70
N ILE A 153 -23.52 12.59 1.96
CA ILE A 153 -24.91 13.02 1.84
C ILE A 153 -25.79 12.08 2.65
N GLY A 154 -26.27 12.58 3.80
CA GLY A 154 -27.02 11.79 4.78
C GLY A 154 -26.22 10.60 5.32
N ASP A 155 -26.92 9.52 5.65
CA ASP A 155 -26.31 8.29 6.16
C ASP A 155 -26.02 7.25 5.06
N GLY A 156 -26.47 7.50 3.84
CA GLY A 156 -26.27 6.59 2.71
C GLY A 156 -24.83 6.62 2.15
N PRO A 157 -24.56 5.81 1.11
CA PRO A 157 -23.25 5.71 0.47
C PRO A 157 -22.95 6.85 -0.53
N LEU A 158 -23.77 7.91 -0.52
CA LEU A 158 -23.65 9.04 -1.43
C LEU A 158 -22.66 10.08 -0.91
N HIS A 159 -21.79 10.52 -1.80
CA HIS A 159 -20.76 11.50 -1.51
C HIS A 159 -20.65 12.50 -2.66
N VAL A 160 -20.28 13.75 -2.38
CA VAL A 160 -20.20 14.81 -3.39
C VAL A 160 -18.89 15.57 -3.29
N ARG A 161 -18.31 15.87 -4.45
CA ARG A 161 -17.11 16.70 -4.56
C ARG A 161 -17.10 17.51 -5.84
N TYR A 162 -16.51 18.70 -5.79
CA TYR A 162 -16.17 19.50 -6.96
C TYR A 162 -14.85 19.03 -7.58
N GLY A 163 -14.78 18.92 -8.90
CA GLY A 163 -13.53 18.63 -9.61
C GLY A 163 -13.68 18.50 -11.12
N GLY A 164 -12.58 18.14 -11.79
CA GLY A 164 -12.56 17.95 -13.24
C GLY A 164 -13.45 16.79 -13.69
N PHE A 165 -14.19 17.01 -14.77
CA PHE A 165 -14.90 15.97 -15.55
C PHE A 165 -14.01 15.52 -16.71
N ARG A 166 -13.34 16.48 -17.36
CA ARG A 166 -12.31 16.24 -18.36
C ARG A 166 -10.93 16.18 -17.71
N HIS A 167 -10.04 15.37 -18.28
CA HIS A 167 -8.63 15.31 -17.87
C HIS A 167 -7.89 16.54 -18.40
N LEU A 168 -7.89 17.62 -17.61
CA LEU A 168 -7.02 18.77 -17.80
C LEU A 168 -5.76 18.58 -16.95
N TRP A 169 -4.65 19.15 -17.40
CA TRP A 169 -3.35 19.02 -16.74
C TRP A 169 -2.69 20.39 -16.61
N CYS A 170 -1.99 20.61 -15.50
CA CYS A 170 -1.08 21.74 -15.31
C CYS A 170 0.14 21.25 -14.52
N ASP A 171 1.18 22.07 -14.45
CA ASP A 171 2.31 21.79 -13.56
C ASP A 171 2.00 22.39 -12.16
N ASP A 172 2.38 21.67 -11.11
CA ASP A 172 2.33 22.19 -9.75
C ASP A 172 3.56 23.04 -9.42
N THR A 173 3.67 23.50 -8.17
CA THR A 173 4.78 24.34 -7.72
C THR A 173 6.14 23.66 -7.78
N ASP A 174 6.17 22.32 -7.81
CA ASP A 174 7.38 21.52 -7.89
C ASP A 174 7.69 21.10 -9.35
N GLY A 175 6.92 21.61 -10.32
CA GLY A 175 7.04 21.29 -11.73
C GLY A 175 6.48 19.92 -12.11
N ALA A 176 5.72 19.26 -11.21
CA ALA A 176 5.10 17.98 -11.50
C ALA A 176 3.76 18.19 -12.24
N ARG A 177 3.56 17.42 -13.31
CA ARG A 177 2.30 17.45 -14.07
C ARG A 177 1.18 16.80 -13.26
N VAL A 178 0.15 17.58 -12.91
CA VAL A 178 -0.98 17.16 -12.07
C VAL A 178 -2.33 17.44 -12.75
N PRO A 179 -3.40 16.69 -12.38
CA PRO A 179 -4.76 16.99 -12.86
C PRO A 179 -5.19 18.40 -12.46
N ALA A 180 -5.93 19.08 -13.32
CA ALA A 180 -6.29 20.47 -13.15
C ALA A 180 -7.80 20.74 -13.24
N VAL A 181 -8.22 21.84 -12.62
CA VAL A 181 -9.49 22.52 -12.85
C VAL A 181 -9.21 23.94 -13.35
N ARG A 182 -10.17 24.52 -14.05
CA ARG A 182 -10.11 25.87 -14.60
C ARG A 182 -10.75 26.87 -13.64
N ARG A 183 -10.06 27.95 -13.35
CA ARG A 183 -10.61 29.11 -12.63
C ARG A 183 -11.49 29.96 -13.56
N PRO A 184 -12.32 30.87 -13.02
CA PRO A 184 -13.15 31.76 -13.83
C PRO A 184 -12.34 32.65 -14.80
N ASP A 185 -11.08 32.97 -14.47
CA ASP A 185 -10.14 33.72 -15.31
C ASP A 185 -9.53 32.88 -16.46
N GLY A 186 -9.86 31.58 -16.53
CA GLY A 186 -9.37 30.66 -17.56
C GLY A 186 -8.09 29.90 -17.19
N ALA A 187 -7.41 30.27 -16.10
CA ALA A 187 -6.17 29.62 -15.66
C ALA A 187 -6.43 28.19 -15.16
N LEU A 188 -5.53 27.27 -15.51
CA LEU A 188 -5.54 25.91 -14.97
C LEU A 188 -4.80 25.89 -13.63
N VAL A 189 -5.43 25.30 -12.62
CA VAL A 189 -4.85 25.10 -11.30
C VAL A 189 -5.05 23.67 -10.84
N PRO A 190 -4.18 23.14 -9.96
CA PRO A 190 -4.28 21.75 -9.51
C PRO A 190 -5.65 21.40 -8.91
N ASP A 191 -6.25 20.29 -9.37
CA ASP A 191 -7.42 19.65 -8.77
C ASP A 191 -6.98 18.93 -7.49
N ARG A 192 -6.87 19.68 -6.39
CA ARG A 192 -6.33 19.20 -5.12
C ARG A 192 -7.16 18.03 -4.56
N ARG A 193 -6.60 16.82 -4.56
CA ARG A 193 -7.22 15.61 -4.00
C ARG A 193 -6.69 15.35 -2.59
N LEU A 194 -7.29 16.01 -1.61
CA LEU A 194 -6.91 15.85 -0.20
C LEU A 194 -7.84 14.84 0.48
N PRO A 195 -7.38 14.11 1.52
CA PRO A 195 -8.23 13.20 2.31
C PRO A 195 -9.13 13.98 3.30
N ARG A 196 -9.72 15.08 2.81
CA ARG A 196 -10.73 15.91 3.47
C ARG A 196 -11.55 16.61 2.39
N PHE A 197 -12.78 16.96 2.70
CA PHE A 197 -13.62 17.77 1.81
C PHE A 197 -13.02 19.18 1.66
N VAL A 198 -12.78 19.59 0.42
CA VAL A 198 -12.30 20.93 0.06
C VAL A 198 -13.10 21.43 -1.12
N VAL A 199 -13.53 22.68 -1.04
CA VAL A 199 -14.20 23.40 -2.12
C VAL A 199 -13.27 24.51 -2.57
N PRO A 200 -13.04 24.69 -3.89
CA PRO A 200 -12.27 25.82 -4.37
C PRO A 200 -12.92 27.15 -3.98
N ASP A 201 -12.10 28.14 -3.66
CA ASP A 201 -12.53 29.43 -3.08
C ASP A 201 -13.47 30.24 -3.98
N TRP A 202 -13.52 29.93 -5.28
CA TRP A 202 -14.38 30.56 -6.28
C TRP A 202 -15.65 29.77 -6.60
N VAL A 203 -15.92 28.68 -5.88
CA VAL A 203 -17.08 27.80 -6.09
C VAL A 203 -18.02 27.96 -4.91
N ASP A 204 -19.25 28.37 -5.18
CA ASP A 204 -20.31 28.39 -4.19
C ASP A 204 -20.81 26.96 -3.91
N VAL A 205 -21.08 26.68 -2.63
CA VAL A 205 -21.66 25.39 -2.21
C VAL A 205 -23.17 25.43 -2.49
N PRO A 206 -23.71 24.52 -3.32
CA PRO A 206 -25.14 24.48 -3.62
C PRO A 206 -25.98 24.31 -2.35
N GLY A 207 -27.16 24.94 -2.31
CA GLY A 207 -28.03 24.92 -1.13
C GLY A 207 -28.41 23.52 -0.66
N CYS A 208 -28.52 22.54 -1.57
CA CYS A 208 -28.79 21.14 -1.23
C CYS A 208 -27.66 20.47 -0.45
N LEU A 209 -26.42 20.98 -0.50
CA LEU A 209 -25.26 20.42 0.20
C LEU A 209 -25.02 21.05 1.58
N VAL A 210 -25.54 22.27 1.82
CA VAL A 210 -25.30 23.04 3.06
C VAL A 210 -25.67 22.25 4.32
N PRO A 211 -26.86 21.61 4.44
CA PRO A 211 -27.22 20.86 5.64
C PRO A 211 -26.24 19.72 5.95
N HIS A 212 -25.73 19.04 4.92
CA HIS A 212 -24.79 17.92 5.06
C HIS A 212 -23.40 18.39 5.48
N ARG A 213 -22.95 19.53 4.94
CA ARG A 213 -21.69 20.17 5.34
C ARG A 213 -21.72 20.56 6.81
N ASP A 214 -22.80 21.22 7.23
CA ASP A 214 -22.91 21.75 8.59
C ASP A 214 -23.05 20.63 9.63
N ALA A 215 -23.73 19.52 9.28
CA ALA A 215 -23.79 18.30 10.09
C ALA A 215 -22.41 17.65 10.30
N THR A 216 -21.50 17.76 9.31
CA THR A 216 -20.13 17.22 9.42
C THR A 216 -19.30 17.96 10.48
N VAL A 217 -19.57 19.26 10.68
CA VAL A 217 -18.87 20.10 11.66
C VAL A 217 -19.38 19.84 13.09
N THR A 218 -20.68 19.54 13.24
CA THR A 218 -21.34 19.44 14.55
C THR A 218 -21.50 18.01 15.08
N GLY A 219 -21.53 16.99 14.21
CA GLY A 219 -21.94 15.63 14.54
C GLY A 219 -20.86 14.66 15.06
N GLY A 220 -19.59 15.07 15.19
CA GLY A 220 -18.52 14.20 15.66
C GLY A 220 -18.46 14.14 17.19
N SER A 221 -18.65 12.96 17.79
CA SER A 221 -18.25 12.75 19.19
C SER A 221 -16.78 13.11 19.34
N ALA A 222 -16.45 13.99 20.29
CA ALA A 222 -15.09 14.47 20.49
C ALA A 222 -14.17 13.28 20.80
N LEU A 223 -13.09 13.14 20.03
CA LEU A 223 -12.08 12.14 20.31
C LEU A 223 -11.51 12.42 21.71
N PRO A 224 -11.59 11.48 22.67
CA PRO A 224 -11.17 11.74 24.04
C PRO A 224 -9.64 11.62 24.21
N PHE A 225 -8.89 11.86 23.12
CA PHE A 225 -7.45 11.83 23.05
C PHE A 225 -6.97 13.10 22.36
N THR A 226 -5.93 13.72 22.92
CA THR A 226 -5.24 14.82 22.26
C THR A 226 -4.14 14.26 21.38
N VAL A 227 -4.35 14.24 20.07
CA VAL A 227 -3.34 13.80 19.09
C VAL A 227 -2.18 14.81 19.07
N THR A 228 -0.97 14.32 19.33
CA THR A 228 0.26 15.14 19.34
C THR A 228 1.02 15.04 18.02
N SER A 229 0.96 13.89 17.36
CA SER A 229 1.57 13.68 16.03
C SER A 229 0.97 12.47 15.31
N ALA A 230 1.00 12.51 13.97
CA ALA A 230 0.72 11.35 13.15
C ALA A 230 2.01 10.58 12.87
N VAL A 231 1.99 9.26 13.09
CA VAL A 231 3.10 8.36 12.84
C VAL A 231 3.02 7.79 11.42
N ARG A 232 1.84 7.31 11.04
CA ARG A 232 1.60 6.69 9.73
C ARG A 232 0.13 6.79 9.34
N PHE A 233 -0.14 6.88 8.04
CA PHE A 233 -1.49 6.78 7.50
C PHE A 233 -1.61 5.64 6.49
N SER A 234 -2.79 5.03 6.46
CA SER A 234 -3.24 4.09 5.45
C SER A 234 -4.71 4.38 5.10
N ASN A 235 -5.26 3.66 4.13
CA ASN A 235 -6.70 3.69 3.89
C ASN A 235 -7.49 3.04 5.05
N ALA A 236 -6.90 2.10 5.76
CA ALA A 236 -7.53 1.49 6.94
C ALA A 236 -7.68 2.46 8.12
N GLY A 237 -6.91 3.55 8.15
CA GLY A 237 -6.85 4.51 9.26
C GLY A 237 -5.41 4.97 9.54
N GLY A 238 -5.24 5.78 10.58
CA GLY A 238 -3.95 6.31 11.03
C GLY A 238 -3.40 5.66 12.31
N ILE A 239 -2.10 5.85 12.52
CA ILE A 239 -1.41 5.60 13.78
C ILE A 239 -0.92 6.95 14.30
N TYR A 240 -1.24 7.27 15.55
CA TYR A 240 -0.96 8.55 16.16
C TYR A 240 -0.20 8.38 17.47
N ARG A 241 0.56 9.40 17.87
CA ARG A 241 0.89 9.61 19.28
C ARG A 241 -0.17 10.50 19.88
N ALA A 242 -0.66 10.16 21.06
CA ALA A 242 -1.71 10.92 21.71
C ALA A 242 -1.58 10.92 23.24
N VAL A 243 -2.16 11.94 23.87
CA VAL A 243 -2.34 12.01 25.32
C VAL A 243 -3.78 11.62 25.65
N PRO A 244 -4.01 10.62 26.52
CA PRO A 244 -5.36 10.26 26.94
C PRO A 244 -6.02 11.37 27.78
N GLY A 245 -7.27 11.69 27.49
CA GLY A 245 -8.08 12.58 28.32
C GLY A 245 -8.66 11.88 29.56
N PRO A 246 -9.26 12.65 30.49
CA PRO A 246 -9.95 12.10 31.65
C PRO A 246 -11.06 11.11 31.25
N GLY A 247 -11.20 10.00 31.99
CA GLY A 247 -12.25 9.00 31.76
C GLY A 247 -12.02 8.10 30.54
N THR A 248 -10.87 8.20 29.86
CA THR A 248 -10.53 7.28 28.77
C THR A 248 -10.16 5.90 29.28
N PRO A 249 -10.50 4.83 28.55
CA PRO A 249 -10.11 3.46 28.91
C PRO A 249 -8.65 3.17 28.50
N ALA A 250 -7.75 4.10 28.81
CA ALA A 250 -6.31 4.01 28.61
C ALA A 250 -5.54 4.11 29.95
N ALA A 251 -6.27 4.02 31.07
CA ALA A 251 -5.71 4.06 32.41
C ALA A 251 -4.60 3.00 32.56
N GLY A 252 -3.43 3.43 33.05
CA GLY A 252 -2.29 2.55 33.25
C GLY A 252 -1.37 2.35 32.04
N LEU A 253 -1.69 2.88 30.85
CA LEU A 253 -0.81 2.84 29.66
C LEU A 253 0.28 3.93 29.66
N GLY A 254 0.23 4.87 30.60
CA GLY A 254 1.14 6.02 30.71
C GLY A 254 0.53 7.33 30.19
N GLY A 255 1.29 8.42 30.31
CA GLY A 255 0.86 9.76 29.89
C GLY A 255 0.87 9.99 28.38
N THR A 256 1.41 9.05 27.59
CA THR A 256 1.42 9.09 26.13
C THR A 256 1.20 7.69 25.58
N VAL A 257 0.29 7.57 24.62
CA VAL A 257 -0.11 6.31 23.99
C VAL A 257 0.12 6.34 22.48
N VAL A 258 0.25 5.16 21.89
CA VAL A 258 0.07 4.96 20.46
C VAL A 258 -1.43 4.72 20.23
N LEU A 259 -2.08 5.57 19.44
CA LEU A 259 -3.49 5.45 19.12
C LEU A 259 -3.64 4.92 17.69
N LYS A 260 -4.16 3.70 17.54
CA LYS A 260 -4.51 3.11 16.24
C LYS A 260 -5.95 3.44 15.88
N GLU A 261 -6.18 3.99 14.70
CA GLU A 261 -7.50 4.25 14.13
C GLU A 261 -7.86 3.17 13.11
N ALA A 262 -9.11 2.72 13.14
CA ALA A 262 -9.73 1.90 12.11
C ALA A 262 -10.98 2.60 11.54
N ARG A 263 -11.00 2.69 10.21
CA ARG A 263 -12.13 3.21 9.43
C ARG A 263 -13.08 2.06 9.10
N PRO A 264 -14.38 2.14 9.49
CA PRO A 264 -15.36 1.15 9.08
C PRO A 264 -15.42 1.01 7.57
N ASP A 265 -15.69 -0.22 7.10
CA ASP A 265 -15.92 -0.55 5.70
C ASP A 265 -14.71 -0.29 4.77
N ALA A 266 -13.55 0.07 5.32
CA ALA A 266 -12.36 0.43 4.57
C ALA A 266 -11.16 -0.45 4.97
N GLY A 267 -10.15 -0.48 4.11
CA GLY A 267 -8.90 -1.19 4.40
C GLY A 267 -9.08 -2.70 4.44
N TRP A 268 -9.85 -3.25 3.49
CA TRP A 268 -10.10 -4.68 3.39
C TRP A 268 -8.80 -5.45 3.10
N ASP A 269 -8.61 -6.55 3.82
CA ASP A 269 -7.53 -7.50 3.57
C ASP A 269 -7.96 -8.63 2.60
N ALA A 270 -7.02 -9.49 2.23
CA ALA A 270 -7.28 -10.62 1.33
C ALA A 270 -8.20 -11.69 1.94
N SER A 271 -8.48 -11.64 3.24
CA SER A 271 -9.39 -12.55 3.95
C SER A 271 -10.80 -12.00 4.08
N GLY A 272 -11.08 -10.81 3.53
CA GLY A 272 -12.40 -10.20 3.64
C GLY A 272 -12.64 -9.56 5.01
N ARG A 273 -11.61 -9.08 5.70
CA ARG A 273 -11.77 -8.32 6.96
C ARG A 273 -11.45 -6.85 6.72
N ASP A 274 -12.33 -5.97 7.18
CA ASP A 274 -12.12 -4.52 7.15
C ASP A 274 -11.17 -4.06 8.27
N ALA A 275 -10.90 -2.76 8.35
CA ALA A 275 -10.02 -2.21 9.39
C ALA A 275 -10.57 -2.42 10.81
N VAL A 276 -11.89 -2.34 11.01
CA VAL A 276 -12.50 -2.46 12.34
C VAL A 276 -12.39 -3.90 12.84
N ALA A 277 -12.69 -4.89 12.01
CA ALA A 277 -12.51 -6.29 12.34
C ALA A 277 -11.06 -6.62 12.69
N ARG A 278 -10.09 -6.07 11.93
CA ARG A 278 -8.65 -6.27 12.21
C ARG A 278 -8.20 -5.59 13.51
N LEU A 279 -8.71 -4.39 13.81
CA LEU A 279 -8.43 -3.70 15.07
C LEU A 279 -9.01 -4.45 16.28
N ALA A 280 -10.23 -4.96 16.16
CA ALA A 280 -10.87 -5.78 17.19
C ALA A 280 -10.11 -7.09 17.42
N HIS A 281 -9.65 -7.73 16.34
CA HIS A 281 -8.81 -8.92 16.41
C HIS A 281 -7.47 -8.63 17.11
N GLU A 282 -6.79 -7.56 16.75
CA GLU A 282 -5.55 -7.14 17.41
C GLU A 282 -5.76 -6.91 18.90
N HIS A 283 -6.83 -6.20 19.28
CA HIS A 283 -7.19 -6.01 20.68
C HIS A 283 -7.39 -7.34 21.41
N ALA A 284 -8.10 -8.30 20.82
CA ALA A 284 -8.29 -9.62 21.39
C ALA A 284 -6.96 -10.38 21.57
N MET A 285 -6.04 -10.28 20.59
CA MET A 285 -4.72 -10.91 20.68
C MET A 285 -3.86 -10.27 21.78
N LEU A 286 -3.81 -8.94 21.85
CA LEU A 286 -3.06 -8.24 22.91
C LEU A 286 -3.59 -8.56 24.31
N ARG A 287 -4.90 -8.73 24.49
CA ARG A 287 -5.47 -9.21 25.76
C ARG A 287 -4.98 -10.61 26.13
N ARG A 288 -4.95 -11.55 25.17
CA ARG A 288 -4.42 -12.91 25.37
C ARG A 288 -2.91 -12.93 25.65
N LEU A 289 -2.18 -11.95 25.13
CA LEU A 289 -0.73 -11.80 25.27
C LEU A 289 -0.32 -10.90 26.45
N SER A 290 -1.29 -10.37 27.19
CA SER A 290 -1.03 -9.50 28.34
C SER A 290 -0.09 -10.16 29.35
N GLY A 291 0.80 -9.34 29.91
CA GLY A 291 1.82 -9.73 30.89
C GLY A 291 3.12 -10.26 30.30
N ILE A 292 3.26 -10.38 28.97
CA ILE A 292 4.54 -10.73 28.33
C ILE A 292 5.43 -9.48 28.20
N PRO A 293 6.62 -9.45 28.82
CA PRO A 293 7.56 -8.33 28.64
C PRO A 293 7.97 -8.16 27.18
N GLY A 294 7.94 -6.91 26.69
CA GLY A 294 8.24 -6.59 25.29
C GLY A 294 7.01 -6.54 24.37
N LEU A 295 5.80 -6.72 24.90
CA LEU A 295 4.56 -6.51 24.14
C LEU A 295 3.77 -5.34 24.72
N PRO A 296 3.11 -4.51 23.90
CA PRO A 296 2.32 -3.39 24.39
C PRO A 296 1.05 -3.89 25.08
N ARG A 297 0.69 -3.26 26.21
CA ARG A 297 -0.68 -3.37 26.73
C ARG A 297 -1.63 -2.54 25.87
N SER A 298 -2.87 -3.00 25.77
CA SER A 298 -3.95 -2.24 25.11
C SER A 298 -4.96 -1.72 26.15
N GLY A 299 -5.53 -0.55 25.88
CA GLY A 299 -6.76 -0.11 26.52
C GLY A 299 -7.99 -0.71 25.83
N GLU A 300 -9.16 -0.11 26.05
CA GLU A 300 -10.39 -0.51 25.35
C GLU A 300 -10.62 0.32 24.08
N ILE A 301 -11.35 -0.26 23.13
CA ILE A 301 -11.71 0.42 21.87
C ILE A 301 -12.72 1.54 22.16
N VAL A 302 -12.47 2.71 21.59
CA VAL A 302 -13.36 3.87 21.65
C VAL A 302 -13.87 4.22 20.25
N VAL A 303 -15.14 4.56 20.12
CA VAL A 303 -15.73 5.04 18.86
C VAL A 303 -15.89 6.56 18.91
N ALA A 304 -15.26 7.27 17.97
CA ALA A 304 -15.34 8.73 17.85
C ALA A 304 -15.41 9.14 16.37
N GLY A 305 -16.29 10.08 16.02
CA GLY A 305 -16.47 10.49 14.61
C GLY A 305 -16.81 9.35 13.64
N GLY A 306 -17.42 8.27 14.14
CA GLY A 306 -17.72 7.05 13.38
C GLY A 306 -16.52 6.13 13.13
N HIS A 307 -15.35 6.40 13.68
CA HIS A 307 -14.15 5.56 13.55
C HIS A 307 -13.83 4.88 14.88
N HIS A 308 -13.11 3.76 14.83
CA HIS A 308 -12.71 3.00 16.01
C HIS A 308 -11.25 3.32 16.36
N PHE A 309 -10.97 3.50 17.65
CA PHE A 309 -9.65 3.84 18.14
C PHE A 309 -9.21 2.89 19.25
N LEU A 310 -8.01 2.31 19.11
CA LEU A 310 -7.39 1.45 20.12
C LEU A 310 -6.13 2.14 20.68
N PRO A 311 -6.14 2.56 21.96
CA PRO A 311 -4.95 3.07 22.62
C PRO A 311 -4.04 1.90 23.04
N LEU A 312 -2.76 2.01 22.72
CA LEU A 312 -1.71 1.06 23.03
C LEU A 312 -0.61 1.75 23.85
N GLU A 313 0.01 0.98 24.73
CA GLU A 313 1.23 1.38 25.44
C GLU A 313 2.32 1.80 24.45
N THR A 314 2.99 2.91 24.76
CA THR A 314 4.14 3.36 23.96
C THR A 314 5.35 2.52 24.31
N MET A 315 5.84 1.73 23.35
CA MET A 315 7.06 0.95 23.49
C MET A 315 8.30 1.81 23.15
N PRO A 316 9.42 1.64 23.87
CA PRO A 316 10.63 2.43 23.65
C PRO A 316 11.37 2.00 22.38
N GLY A 317 12.32 2.84 21.95
CA GLY A 317 13.22 2.54 20.84
C GLY A 317 12.69 2.93 19.46
N SER A 318 13.42 2.48 18.43
CA SER A 318 13.10 2.69 17.01
C SER A 318 12.88 1.36 16.30
N THR A 319 12.27 1.35 15.11
CA THR A 319 12.12 0.11 14.35
C THR A 319 13.47 -0.55 14.09
N LEU A 320 13.52 -1.87 14.01
CA LEU A 320 14.74 -2.60 13.66
C LEU A 320 15.27 -2.15 12.29
N SER A 321 14.38 -1.78 11.35
CA SER A 321 14.73 -1.09 10.11
C SER A 321 15.60 0.16 10.34
N THR A 322 15.13 1.05 11.22
CA THR A 322 15.84 2.30 11.57
C THR A 322 17.13 2.00 12.32
N TRP A 323 17.11 1.03 13.23
CA TRP A 323 18.27 0.63 14.01
C TRP A 323 19.38 0.07 13.12
N VAL A 324 19.07 -0.85 12.20
CA VAL A 324 20.07 -1.41 11.27
C VAL A 324 20.59 -0.32 10.33
N ALA A 325 19.74 0.53 9.77
CA ALA A 325 20.18 1.63 8.91
C ALA A 325 21.16 2.60 9.60
N ARG A 326 21.04 2.78 10.92
CA ARG A 326 21.94 3.63 11.73
C ARG A 326 23.21 2.92 12.19
N ASN A 327 23.17 1.61 12.38
CA ASN A 327 24.22 0.87 13.08
C ASN A 327 25.02 -0.08 12.19
N LEU A 328 24.53 -0.44 11.00
CA LEU A 328 25.25 -1.32 10.08
C LEU A 328 26.52 -0.63 9.58
N PRO A 329 27.72 -1.16 9.86
CA PRO A 329 28.98 -0.55 9.42
C PRO A 329 29.07 -0.44 7.89
N ALA A 330 29.55 0.70 7.39
CA ALA A 330 29.80 0.88 5.95
C ALA A 330 30.92 -0.06 5.46
N GLN A 331 30.97 -0.29 4.14
CA GLN A 331 31.76 -1.37 3.55
C GLN A 331 33.26 -1.30 3.89
N ASP A 332 33.79 -0.10 4.08
CA ASP A 332 35.19 0.26 4.34
C ASP A 332 35.59 0.31 5.83
N HIS A 333 34.69 0.01 6.76
CA HIS A 333 35.02 -0.02 8.19
C HIS A 333 35.93 -1.19 8.59
N ASP A 334 36.63 -1.03 9.72
CA ASP A 334 37.51 -2.06 10.28
C ASP A 334 36.75 -3.28 10.86
N ALA A 335 37.49 -4.37 11.10
CA ALA A 335 36.95 -5.61 11.64
C ALA A 335 36.38 -5.47 13.06
N ALA A 336 36.86 -4.51 13.86
CA ALA A 336 36.40 -4.30 15.22
C ALA A 336 34.98 -3.69 15.25
N ALA A 337 34.69 -2.74 14.35
CA ALA A 337 33.35 -2.21 14.14
C ALA A 337 32.37 -3.31 13.69
N GLY A 338 32.81 -4.19 12.77
CA GLY A 338 32.04 -5.35 12.34
C GLY A 338 31.69 -6.30 13.49
N ALA A 339 32.67 -6.67 14.30
CA ALA A 339 32.48 -7.53 15.47
C ALA A 339 31.61 -6.87 16.56
N GLY A 340 31.76 -5.57 16.79
CA GLY A 340 30.93 -4.80 17.71
C GLY A 340 29.45 -4.78 17.29
N TYR A 341 29.20 -4.55 16.00
CA TYR A 341 27.86 -4.65 15.43
C TYR A 341 27.28 -6.06 15.58
N ALA A 342 28.04 -7.11 15.26
CA ALA A 342 27.60 -8.49 15.40
C ALA A 342 27.16 -8.83 16.83
N ARG A 343 27.90 -8.40 17.86
CA ARG A 343 27.50 -8.61 19.26
C ARG A 343 26.15 -7.99 19.57
N ARG A 344 25.92 -6.75 19.14
CA ARG A 344 24.63 -6.05 19.35
C ARG A 344 23.50 -6.70 18.57
N ALA A 345 23.71 -7.00 17.28
CA ALA A 345 22.70 -7.63 16.44
C ALA A 345 22.31 -9.04 16.92
N THR A 346 23.27 -9.82 17.42
CA THR A 346 22.99 -11.13 18.01
C THR A 346 22.24 -11.03 19.34
N ALA A 347 22.55 -10.05 20.19
CA ALA A 347 21.76 -9.77 21.40
C ALA A 347 20.31 -9.38 21.07
N VAL A 348 20.10 -8.57 20.03
CA VAL A 348 18.76 -8.25 19.49
C VAL A 348 18.05 -9.52 19.03
N ALA A 349 18.70 -10.38 18.24
CA ALA A 349 18.12 -11.65 17.77
C ALA A 349 17.72 -12.58 18.93
N ASP A 350 18.57 -12.73 19.94
CA ASP A 350 18.28 -13.55 21.11
C ASP A 350 17.07 -13.00 21.90
N ARG A 351 16.96 -11.67 22.01
CA ARG A 351 15.80 -11.06 22.67
C ARG A 351 14.51 -11.23 21.84
N ILE A 352 14.57 -11.12 20.51
CA ILE A 352 13.45 -11.44 19.63
C ILE A 352 13.02 -12.90 19.85
N ASP A 353 13.97 -13.83 19.88
CA ASP A 353 13.68 -15.25 20.11
C ASP A 353 12.97 -15.51 21.43
N ALA A 354 13.38 -14.82 22.50
CA ALA A 354 12.75 -14.92 23.81
C ALA A 354 11.29 -14.41 23.80
N VAL A 355 11.03 -13.26 23.15
CA VAL A 355 9.66 -12.72 23.05
C VAL A 355 8.78 -13.63 22.19
N VAL A 356 9.28 -14.11 21.05
CA VAL A 356 8.54 -15.05 20.19
C VAL A 356 8.23 -16.36 20.92
N ALA A 357 9.18 -16.90 21.70
CA ALA A 357 8.94 -18.09 22.50
C ALA A 357 7.85 -17.87 23.56
N ALA A 358 7.81 -16.70 24.20
CA ALA A 358 6.76 -16.34 25.17
C ALA A 358 5.37 -16.22 24.51
N VAL A 359 5.30 -15.65 23.30
CA VAL A 359 4.07 -15.60 22.49
C VAL A 359 3.60 -17.01 22.11
N HIS A 360 4.52 -17.84 21.63
CA HIS A 360 4.24 -19.23 21.27
C HIS A 360 3.77 -20.06 22.46
N ALA A 361 4.28 -19.80 23.67
CA ALA A 361 3.84 -20.47 24.89
C ALA A 361 2.37 -20.18 25.25
N ARG A 362 1.76 -19.13 24.68
CA ARG A 362 0.32 -18.84 24.77
C ARG A 362 -0.52 -19.48 23.65
N GLY A 363 0.09 -20.34 22.82
CA GLY A 363 -0.57 -20.98 21.67
C GLY A 363 -0.89 -19.99 20.54
N ILE A 364 -0.10 -18.93 20.39
CA ILE A 364 -0.30 -17.89 19.39
C ILE A 364 0.93 -17.81 18.47
N ALA A 365 0.71 -17.71 17.16
CA ALA A 365 1.71 -17.30 16.18
C ALA A 365 1.53 -15.82 15.81
N ILE A 366 2.63 -15.12 15.54
CA ILE A 366 2.67 -13.69 15.20
C ILE A 366 2.28 -13.47 13.73
N ARG A 367 2.75 -14.33 12.83
CA ARG A 367 2.48 -14.39 11.38
C ARG A 367 2.96 -13.20 10.53
N ASP A 368 3.35 -12.07 11.13
CA ASP A 368 3.96 -10.93 10.44
C ASP A 368 5.18 -10.37 11.18
N LEU A 369 6.13 -11.25 11.49
CA LEU A 369 7.40 -10.85 12.06
C LEU A 369 8.32 -10.26 10.97
N ASN A 370 8.52 -8.95 11.01
CA ASN A 370 9.37 -8.22 10.08
C ASN A 370 10.08 -7.04 10.78
N PRO A 371 11.11 -6.42 10.17
CA PRO A 371 11.91 -5.37 10.81
C PRO A 371 11.15 -4.09 11.21
N ASP A 372 10.00 -3.81 10.62
CA ASP A 372 9.18 -2.65 10.99
C ASP A 372 8.27 -2.93 12.19
N ASN A 373 7.99 -4.21 12.49
CA ASN A 373 7.21 -4.67 13.64
C ASN A 373 8.06 -5.02 14.88
N VAL A 374 9.38 -4.82 14.79
CA VAL A 374 10.33 -4.99 15.91
C VAL A 374 10.85 -3.62 16.31
N LEU A 375 10.71 -3.23 17.58
CA LEU A 375 11.32 -2.02 18.13
C LEU A 375 12.54 -2.39 18.97
N VAL A 376 13.65 -1.68 18.76
CA VAL A 376 14.91 -1.86 19.46
C VAL A 376 15.24 -0.56 20.19
N ASP A 377 15.45 -0.71 21.49
CA ASP A 377 15.94 0.34 22.39
C ASP A 377 17.25 -0.11 23.01
N ASP A 378 18.30 0.65 22.73
CA ASP A 378 19.68 0.36 23.12
C ASP A 378 20.34 1.56 23.81
N THR A 379 19.55 2.45 24.42
CA THR A 379 20.02 3.71 25.02
C THR A 379 20.59 3.57 26.44
N ASP A 380 21.13 2.41 26.82
CA ASP A 380 21.92 2.26 28.05
C ASP A 380 23.36 1.86 27.64
N ASP A 381 24.33 2.61 28.17
CA ASP A 381 25.79 2.53 27.96
C ASP A 381 26.32 1.13 27.64
N ILE A 382 26.86 0.94 26.42
CA ILE A 382 27.73 -0.19 26.09
C ILE A 382 29.12 0.11 26.65
N ASP A 383 29.23 0.19 27.97
CA ASP A 383 30.50 0.14 28.70
C ASP A 383 30.32 -0.19 30.20
N ASP A 384 29.38 -1.07 30.60
CA ASP A 384 29.62 -1.94 31.76
C ASP A 384 28.64 -3.14 31.83
N THR A 385 29.23 -4.33 31.79
CA THR A 385 28.82 -5.68 32.22
C THR A 385 27.35 -6.19 32.32
N ASP A 386 26.27 -5.46 32.00
CA ASP A 386 24.92 -6.08 31.87
C ASP A 386 23.97 -5.38 30.87
N GLY A 387 24.53 -4.65 29.88
CA GLY A 387 23.81 -3.85 28.88
C GLY A 387 22.64 -4.56 28.19
N THR A 388 21.43 -4.40 28.74
CA THR A 388 20.22 -5.05 28.23
C THR A 388 19.62 -4.26 27.06
N VAL A 389 19.92 -4.68 25.83
CA VAL A 389 19.08 -4.36 24.65
C VAL A 389 17.62 -4.73 24.95
N ARG A 390 16.72 -3.76 24.81
CA ARG A 390 15.28 -3.99 24.94
C ARG A 390 14.70 -4.16 23.55
N VAL A 391 13.93 -5.24 23.38
CA VAL A 391 13.17 -5.51 22.16
C VAL A 391 11.70 -5.55 22.50
N SER A 392 10.91 -4.88 21.67
CA SER A 392 9.46 -4.98 21.70
C SER A 392 8.90 -5.44 20.36
N LEU A 393 7.86 -6.26 20.37
CA LEU A 393 7.11 -6.62 19.17
C LEU A 393 5.78 -5.87 19.16
N VAL A 394 5.42 -5.34 18.01
CA VAL A 394 4.18 -4.57 17.81
C VAL A 394 3.44 -5.11 16.59
N ASP A 395 2.18 -4.68 16.44
CA ASP A 395 1.28 -5.06 15.35
C ASP A 395 0.87 -6.54 15.33
N PHE A 396 -0.23 -6.85 16.03
CA PHE A 396 -0.77 -8.21 16.15
C PHE A 396 -2.05 -8.41 15.32
N GLU A 397 -2.32 -7.57 14.32
CA GLU A 397 -3.56 -7.60 13.53
C GLU A 397 -3.75 -8.89 12.70
N VAL A 398 -2.67 -9.64 12.46
CA VAL A 398 -2.69 -10.93 11.75
C VAL A 398 -2.26 -12.12 12.61
N ALA A 399 -1.99 -11.91 13.91
CA ALA A 399 -1.63 -13.01 14.80
C ALA A 399 -2.78 -14.03 14.87
N GLY A 400 -2.48 -15.29 15.14
CA GLY A 400 -3.50 -16.34 15.14
C GLY A 400 -3.06 -17.57 15.91
N ASP A 401 -3.79 -18.67 15.75
CA ASP A 401 -3.42 -19.94 16.37
C ASP A 401 -2.03 -20.40 15.91
N LEU A 402 -1.24 -20.92 16.84
CA LEU A 402 0.10 -21.42 16.60
C LEU A 402 0.10 -22.69 15.73
N ASP A 403 -0.93 -23.52 15.88
CA ASP A 403 -1.05 -24.82 15.20
C ASP A 403 -1.83 -24.74 13.88
N ASP A 404 -2.30 -23.54 13.52
CA ASP A 404 -2.96 -23.29 12.25
C ASP A 404 -2.04 -23.63 11.07
N ARG A 405 -2.53 -24.53 10.22
CA ARG A 405 -1.86 -24.93 8.99
C ARG A 405 -2.52 -24.33 7.75
N ASP A 406 -3.67 -23.69 7.91
CA ASP A 406 -4.42 -23.12 6.83
C ASP A 406 -3.81 -21.77 6.47
N GLY A 407 -3.13 -21.79 5.33
CA GLY A 407 -2.33 -20.70 4.79
C GLY A 407 -3.13 -19.47 4.41
N HIS A 408 -3.44 -18.62 5.38
CA HIS A 408 -3.77 -17.23 5.11
C HIS A 408 -2.47 -16.54 4.70
N GLY A 409 -2.25 -16.33 3.39
CA GLY A 409 -1.02 -15.77 2.79
C GLY A 409 -0.70 -14.31 3.15
N LEU A 410 -1.06 -13.89 4.35
CA LEU A 410 -0.77 -12.62 4.99
C LEU A 410 0.67 -12.64 5.53
N GLY A 411 1.33 -11.49 5.51
CA GLY A 411 2.71 -11.32 5.96
C GLY A 411 3.53 -10.50 4.98
N THR A 412 4.60 -9.90 5.48
CA THR A 412 5.48 -9.03 4.70
C THR A 412 6.26 -9.80 3.62
N PRO A 413 6.24 -9.37 2.35
CA PRO A 413 7.07 -9.97 1.29
C PRO A 413 8.54 -10.11 1.71
N GLY A 414 9.13 -11.24 1.36
CA GLY A 414 10.49 -11.64 1.73
C GLY A 414 10.65 -12.27 3.11
N PHE A 415 9.66 -12.13 4.01
CA PHE A 415 9.65 -12.75 5.34
C PHE A 415 8.67 -13.91 5.45
N ARG A 416 7.86 -14.15 4.43
CA ARG A 416 6.90 -15.26 4.37
C ARG A 416 7.59 -16.55 3.94
N LEU A 417 7.21 -17.66 4.58
CA LEU A 417 7.64 -18.99 4.16
C LEU A 417 6.92 -19.37 2.85
N PRO A 418 7.63 -19.81 1.79
CA PRO A 418 7.01 -20.27 0.54
C PRO A 418 6.06 -21.46 0.78
N GLY A 419 4.98 -21.55 -0.01
CA GLY A 419 4.00 -22.64 0.09
C GLY A 419 2.82 -22.38 1.04
N ARG A 420 2.69 -21.16 1.58
CA ARG A 420 1.62 -20.72 2.50
C ARG A 420 1.47 -21.51 3.82
N PRO A 421 2.52 -22.01 4.49
CA PRO A 421 2.34 -22.50 5.85
C PRO A 421 2.00 -21.33 6.80
N ALA A 422 1.08 -21.56 7.72
CA ALA A 422 0.71 -20.63 8.79
C ALA A 422 1.32 -21.08 10.13
N GLY A 423 0.98 -20.36 11.20
CA GLY A 423 1.32 -20.77 12.56
C GLY A 423 2.83 -20.71 12.85
N ARG A 424 3.32 -21.70 13.60
CA ARG A 424 4.72 -21.78 14.05
C ARG A 424 5.75 -21.70 12.92
N ALA A 425 5.53 -22.43 11.83
CA ALA A 425 6.50 -22.53 10.73
C ALA A 425 6.73 -21.17 10.04
N ALA A 426 5.69 -20.33 9.95
CA ALA A 426 5.80 -18.98 9.42
C ALA A 426 6.71 -18.10 10.30
N ASP A 427 6.49 -18.12 11.62
CA ASP A 427 7.31 -17.36 12.57
C ASP A 427 8.76 -17.87 12.61
N ASP A 428 8.97 -19.18 12.54
CA ASP A 428 10.31 -19.80 12.50
C ASP A 428 11.10 -19.31 11.28
N HIS A 429 10.46 -19.31 10.10
CA HIS A 429 11.06 -18.80 8.87
C HIS A 429 11.33 -17.30 8.94
N ALA A 430 10.35 -16.50 9.36
CA ALA A 430 10.49 -15.06 9.45
C ALA A 430 11.63 -14.66 10.40
N ARG A 431 11.79 -15.36 11.54
CA ARG A 431 12.93 -15.18 12.46
C ARG A 431 14.27 -15.50 11.79
N ALA A 432 14.32 -16.59 11.01
CA ALA A 432 15.53 -16.98 10.30
C ALA A 432 15.95 -15.93 9.26
N VAL A 433 14.98 -15.43 8.48
CA VAL A 433 15.21 -14.35 7.52
C VAL A 433 15.63 -13.07 8.24
N LEU A 434 14.97 -12.71 9.35
CA LEU A 434 15.26 -11.50 10.11
C LEU A 434 16.69 -11.48 10.69
N ARG A 435 17.21 -12.64 11.13
CA ARG A 435 18.62 -12.77 11.56
C ARG A 435 19.58 -12.45 10.42
N LEU A 436 19.36 -13.00 9.23
CA LEU A 436 20.18 -12.70 8.06
C LEU A 436 20.00 -11.25 7.60
N TRP A 437 18.77 -10.74 7.66
CA TRP A 437 18.40 -9.39 7.23
C TRP A 437 19.19 -8.30 7.96
N MET A 438 19.48 -8.48 9.26
CA MET A 438 20.30 -7.53 10.01
C MET A 438 21.72 -7.38 9.43
N PHE A 439 22.28 -8.43 8.85
CA PHE A 439 23.60 -8.40 8.22
C PHE A 439 23.55 -8.14 6.70
N HIS A 440 22.41 -8.46 6.09
CA HIS A 440 22.19 -8.35 4.65
C HIS A 440 20.77 -7.84 4.40
N PRO A 441 20.52 -6.52 4.38
CA PRO A 441 19.16 -5.96 4.23
C PRO A 441 18.43 -6.34 2.93
N THR A 442 19.13 -6.96 1.97
CA THR A 442 18.54 -7.56 0.76
C THR A 442 18.10 -9.02 0.93
N ALA A 443 18.19 -9.60 2.14
CA ALA A 443 17.62 -10.90 2.51
C ALA A 443 16.18 -11.16 2.02
N PRO A 444 15.27 -10.16 1.90
CA PRO A 444 13.92 -10.37 1.39
C PRO A 444 13.89 -10.91 -0.05
N LEU A 445 14.97 -10.70 -0.84
CA LEU A 445 15.09 -11.26 -2.20
C LEU A 445 15.20 -12.79 -2.23
N LEU A 446 15.39 -13.45 -1.07
CA LEU A 446 15.33 -14.91 -0.96
C LEU A 446 13.97 -15.50 -1.31
N GLU A 447 12.90 -14.69 -1.30
CA GLU A 447 11.58 -15.08 -1.83
C GLU A 447 11.63 -15.28 -3.36
N VAL A 448 12.49 -14.54 -4.06
CA VAL A 448 12.67 -14.65 -5.52
C VAL A 448 13.73 -15.69 -5.88
N SER A 449 14.88 -15.67 -5.20
CA SER A 449 15.97 -16.61 -5.47
C SER A 449 16.77 -16.91 -4.22
N ARG A 450 16.96 -18.20 -3.94
CA ARG A 450 17.79 -18.70 -2.83
C ARG A 450 19.27 -18.89 -3.21
N ALA A 451 19.62 -18.70 -4.47
CA ALA A 451 20.99 -18.88 -4.97
C ALA A 451 22.07 -18.12 -4.17
N PRO A 452 21.88 -16.86 -3.71
CA PRO A 452 22.93 -16.14 -3.00
C PRO A 452 23.04 -16.52 -1.51
N LEU A 453 22.15 -17.36 -0.97
CA LEU A 453 22.02 -17.57 0.47
C LEU A 453 23.33 -18.02 1.15
N ALA A 454 24.01 -19.03 0.59
CA ALA A 454 25.25 -19.54 1.18
C ALA A 454 26.34 -18.45 1.19
N GLY A 455 26.49 -17.73 0.07
CA GLY A 455 27.43 -16.61 -0.05
C GLY A 455 27.11 -15.44 0.89
N TRP A 456 25.84 -15.14 1.14
CA TRP A 456 25.44 -14.10 2.09
C TRP A 456 25.75 -14.48 3.54
N ILE A 457 25.57 -15.76 3.91
CA ILE A 457 25.95 -16.24 5.25
C ILE A 457 27.47 -16.21 5.42
N ASP A 458 28.23 -16.63 4.41
CA ASP A 458 29.69 -16.57 4.43
C ASP A 458 30.22 -15.14 4.47
N HIS A 459 29.61 -14.23 3.71
CA HIS A 459 29.90 -12.81 3.77
C HIS A 459 29.61 -12.25 5.16
N ALA A 460 28.48 -12.60 5.78
CA ALA A 460 28.18 -12.15 7.14
C ALA A 460 29.20 -12.68 8.15
N ARG A 461 29.63 -13.95 7.99
CA ARG A 461 30.67 -14.57 8.82
C ARG A 461 32.01 -13.85 8.72
N SER A 462 32.48 -13.59 7.50
CA SER A 462 33.79 -12.95 7.27
C SER A 462 33.78 -11.47 7.63
N ARG A 463 32.77 -10.72 7.19
CA ARG A 463 32.67 -9.27 7.38
C ARG A 463 32.48 -8.86 8.84
N PHE A 464 31.66 -9.60 9.58
CA PHE A 464 31.28 -9.22 10.94
C PHE A 464 31.93 -10.10 12.02
N ALA A 465 32.88 -10.97 11.65
CA ALA A 465 33.48 -11.97 12.54
C ALA A 465 32.42 -12.78 13.33
N LEU A 466 31.31 -13.12 12.66
CA LEU A 466 30.18 -13.79 13.28
C LEU A 466 30.59 -15.20 13.70
N GLY A 467 30.37 -15.56 14.97
CA GLY A 467 30.74 -16.89 15.49
C GLY A 467 30.02 -18.03 14.76
N SER A 468 30.68 -19.19 14.64
CA SER A 468 30.18 -20.37 13.91
C SER A 468 28.79 -20.81 14.36
N ARG A 469 28.51 -20.74 15.67
CA ARG A 469 27.18 -21.04 16.23
C ARG A 469 26.05 -20.27 15.52
N TRP A 470 26.27 -19.01 15.16
CA TRP A 470 25.26 -18.17 14.52
C TRP A 470 25.17 -18.41 13.02
N SER A 471 26.30 -18.54 12.33
CA SER A 471 26.31 -18.89 10.90
C SER A 471 25.66 -20.25 10.65
N ASP A 472 25.98 -21.24 11.48
CA ASP A 472 25.46 -22.62 11.35
C ASP A 472 23.97 -22.68 11.69
N ARG A 473 23.52 -21.84 12.62
CA ARG A 473 22.10 -21.67 12.93
C ARG A 473 21.35 -21.06 11.74
N MET A 474 21.85 -19.97 11.16
CA MET A 474 21.24 -19.36 9.97
C MET A 474 21.20 -20.34 8.80
N ALA A 475 22.29 -21.07 8.55
CA ALA A 475 22.37 -22.05 7.47
C ALA A 475 21.35 -23.18 7.64
N ARG A 476 21.17 -23.67 8.87
CA ARG A 476 20.18 -24.69 9.22
C ARG A 476 18.75 -24.19 9.10
N ASP A 477 18.44 -23.06 9.72
CA ASP A 477 17.07 -22.51 9.76
C ASP A 477 16.60 -22.06 8.37
N LEU A 478 17.51 -21.61 7.51
CA LEU A 478 17.24 -21.27 6.11
C LEU A 478 17.52 -22.42 5.14
N GLY A 479 17.85 -23.63 5.60
CA GLY A 479 18.02 -24.81 4.72
C GLY A 479 19.00 -24.60 3.57
N VAL A 480 20.20 -24.09 3.86
CA VAL A 480 21.28 -23.99 2.86
C VAL A 480 21.57 -25.38 2.29
N THR A 481 21.51 -25.50 0.96
CA THR A 481 21.84 -26.71 0.23
C THR A 481 22.93 -26.36 -0.79
N GLY A 482 24.15 -26.85 -0.56
CA GLY A 482 25.29 -26.65 -1.48
C GLY A 482 26.24 -25.49 -1.14
N GLU A 483 27.30 -25.39 -1.95
CA GLU A 483 28.38 -24.39 -1.83
C GLU A 483 27.96 -23.01 -2.39
N PRO A 484 28.57 -21.91 -1.91
CA PRO A 484 28.33 -20.57 -2.45
C PRO A 484 28.62 -20.48 -3.94
N ALA A 485 27.75 -19.82 -4.71
CA ALA A 485 28.08 -19.42 -6.06
C ALA A 485 29.30 -18.46 -6.03
N GLY A 486 30.36 -18.80 -6.76
CA GLY A 486 31.57 -17.97 -6.83
C GLY A 486 31.29 -16.58 -7.40
N ALA A 487 31.91 -15.55 -6.82
CA ALA A 487 31.71 -14.14 -7.20
C ALA A 487 31.92 -13.86 -8.71
N GLY A 488 32.76 -14.64 -9.39
CA GLY A 488 33.02 -14.53 -10.83
C GLY A 488 31.85 -14.90 -11.75
N ALA A 489 30.80 -15.57 -11.24
CA ALA A 489 29.63 -15.96 -12.04
C ALA A 489 28.49 -14.93 -12.02
N LEU A 490 28.56 -13.92 -11.14
CA LEU A 490 27.46 -12.97 -10.90
C LEU A 490 27.22 -12.01 -12.08
N GLY A 491 28.29 -11.51 -12.71
CA GLY A 491 28.18 -10.58 -13.85
C GLY A 491 27.47 -11.21 -15.06
N PRO A 492 27.96 -12.35 -15.59
CA PRO A 492 27.30 -13.06 -16.68
C PRO A 492 25.87 -13.51 -16.33
N GLY A 493 25.63 -13.93 -15.07
CA GLY A 493 24.31 -14.31 -14.59
C GLY A 493 23.30 -13.16 -14.56
N LEU A 494 23.73 -11.96 -14.15
CA LEU A 494 22.89 -10.76 -14.18
C LEU A 494 22.53 -10.35 -15.61
N VAL A 495 23.50 -10.37 -16.53
CA VAL A 495 23.27 -10.10 -17.96
C VAL A 495 22.27 -11.11 -18.52
N ALA A 496 22.47 -12.41 -18.27
CA ALA A 496 21.56 -13.45 -18.71
C ALA A 496 20.14 -13.29 -18.12
N GLY A 497 20.02 -12.93 -16.84
CA GLY A 497 18.74 -12.68 -16.18
C GLY A 497 17.98 -11.49 -16.77
N ILE A 498 18.65 -10.35 -17.00
CA ILE A 498 18.06 -9.17 -17.64
C ILE A 498 17.57 -9.54 -19.04
N LEU A 499 18.41 -10.18 -19.84
CA LEU A 499 18.08 -10.59 -21.20
C LEU A 499 16.94 -11.62 -21.24
N GLY A 500 16.92 -12.56 -20.30
CA GLY A 500 15.87 -13.56 -20.17
C GLY A 500 14.53 -13.00 -19.68
N SER A 501 14.53 -11.79 -19.08
CA SER A 501 13.32 -11.11 -18.64
C SER A 501 12.66 -10.22 -19.70
N ALA A 502 13.26 -10.12 -20.89
CA ALA A 502 12.72 -9.31 -21.98
C ALA A 502 11.36 -9.83 -22.48
N THR A 503 10.44 -8.91 -22.79
CA THR A 503 9.10 -9.18 -23.31
C THR A 503 8.92 -8.55 -24.70
N PRO A 504 9.57 -9.09 -25.75
CA PRO A 504 9.55 -8.51 -27.10
C PRO A 504 8.17 -8.52 -27.77
N ASP A 505 7.23 -9.31 -27.25
CA ASP A 505 5.82 -9.38 -27.67
C ASP A 505 5.00 -8.15 -27.22
N ARG A 506 5.45 -7.44 -26.17
CA ARG A 506 4.76 -6.26 -25.65
C ARG A 506 5.07 -5.02 -26.47
N ARG A 507 4.09 -4.11 -26.53
CA ARG A 507 4.23 -2.81 -27.21
C ARG A 507 4.52 -1.66 -26.25
N ASP A 508 4.24 -1.83 -24.97
CA ASP A 508 4.37 -0.79 -23.95
C ASP A 508 5.75 -0.79 -23.26
N ARG A 509 6.43 -1.94 -23.15
CA ARG A 509 7.78 -2.07 -22.61
C ARG A 509 8.52 -3.30 -23.16
N LEU A 510 9.84 -3.24 -23.23
CA LEU A 510 10.69 -4.38 -23.59
C LEU A 510 11.27 -5.11 -22.37
N PHE A 511 11.70 -4.38 -21.35
CA PHE A 511 12.27 -4.96 -20.13
C PHE A 511 11.41 -4.55 -18.94
N PRO A 512 11.20 -5.46 -17.97
CA PRO A 512 10.55 -5.08 -16.73
C PRO A 512 11.46 -4.17 -15.89
N GLY A 513 10.98 -2.98 -15.56
CA GLY A 513 11.69 -2.03 -14.70
C GLY A 513 10.84 -1.42 -13.59
N ASP A 514 11.17 -0.19 -13.21
CA ASP A 514 10.41 0.63 -12.25
C ASP A 514 8.99 0.92 -12.76
N ILE A 515 8.03 1.13 -11.85
CA ILE A 515 6.64 1.47 -12.21
C ILE A 515 6.54 2.76 -13.05
N ALA A 516 7.53 3.65 -12.97
CA ALA A 516 7.60 4.88 -13.76
C ALA A 516 7.54 4.63 -15.28
N GLN A 517 7.93 3.44 -15.76
CA GLN A 517 7.78 3.05 -17.17
C GLN A 517 6.32 3.06 -17.65
N PHE A 518 5.36 2.99 -16.71
CA PHE A 518 3.93 3.00 -17.02
C PHE A 518 3.32 4.41 -17.01
N ASP A 519 3.99 5.38 -16.38
CA ASP A 519 3.54 6.78 -16.26
C ASP A 519 4.25 7.70 -17.28
N VAL A 520 5.48 7.34 -17.67
CA VAL A 520 6.30 8.05 -18.65
C VAL A 520 6.19 7.32 -19.98
N ASP A 521 7.03 6.31 -20.19
CA ASP A 521 6.97 5.34 -21.28
C ASP A 521 7.98 4.20 -20.99
N GLY A 522 7.87 3.09 -21.72
CA GLY A 522 8.82 1.97 -21.63
C GLY A 522 10.07 2.11 -22.48
N LEU A 523 10.35 3.28 -23.07
CA LEU A 523 11.42 3.51 -24.04
C LEU A 523 12.58 4.30 -23.44
N CYS A 524 12.29 5.26 -22.55
CA CYS A 524 13.21 6.27 -22.04
C CYS A 524 14.48 5.70 -21.39
N PHE A 525 15.50 6.56 -21.25
CA PHE A 525 16.77 6.17 -20.66
C PHE A 525 16.67 5.81 -19.17
N GLY A 526 15.92 6.58 -18.39
CA GLY A 526 15.89 6.40 -16.92
C GLY A 526 15.20 5.13 -16.45
N HIS A 527 14.15 4.67 -17.17
CA HIS A 527 13.28 3.58 -16.72
C HIS A 527 12.91 2.56 -17.81
N GLY A 528 13.32 2.79 -19.07
CA GLY A 528 12.89 2.03 -20.23
C GLY A 528 14.01 1.30 -20.97
N ALA A 529 13.66 0.82 -22.17
CA ALA A 529 14.52 -0.05 -22.96
C ALA A 529 15.87 0.60 -23.35
N ALA A 530 15.91 1.90 -23.65
CA ALA A 530 17.15 2.58 -24.04
C ALA A 530 18.23 2.49 -22.94
N GLY A 531 17.84 2.75 -21.69
CA GLY A 531 18.77 2.67 -20.55
C GLY A 531 19.27 1.26 -20.30
N VAL A 532 18.39 0.26 -20.39
CA VAL A 532 18.76 -1.15 -20.18
C VAL A 532 19.72 -1.62 -21.27
N LEU A 533 19.44 -1.32 -22.55
CA LEU A 533 20.33 -1.68 -23.66
C LEU A 533 21.68 -0.97 -23.55
N HIS A 534 21.70 0.31 -23.17
CA HIS A 534 22.92 1.05 -22.90
C HIS A 534 23.73 0.40 -21.76
N ALA A 535 23.09 0.06 -20.63
CA ALA A 535 23.74 -0.59 -19.51
C ALA A 535 24.33 -1.95 -19.88
N LEU A 536 23.59 -2.76 -20.65
CA LEU A 536 24.08 -4.05 -21.18
C LEU A 536 25.31 -3.87 -22.08
N ARG A 537 25.28 -2.87 -22.97
CA ARG A 537 26.42 -2.51 -23.84
C ARG A 537 27.65 -2.12 -23.03
N VAL A 538 27.49 -1.24 -22.04
CA VAL A 538 28.58 -0.77 -21.17
C VAL A 538 29.15 -1.91 -20.31
N ALA A 539 28.30 -2.84 -19.88
CA ALA A 539 28.71 -4.04 -19.14
C ALA A 539 29.40 -5.10 -20.03
N GLY A 540 29.56 -4.85 -21.33
CA GLY A 540 30.22 -5.76 -22.27
C GLY A 540 29.36 -6.93 -22.73
N ALA A 541 28.02 -6.86 -22.59
CA ALA A 541 27.13 -7.87 -23.13
C ALA A 541 27.10 -7.83 -24.66
N ASP A 542 26.92 -9.00 -25.28
CA ASP A 542 26.78 -9.09 -26.73
C ASP A 542 25.55 -8.30 -27.23
N PRO A 543 25.68 -7.56 -28.34
CA PRO A 543 24.55 -6.86 -28.95
C PRO A 543 23.35 -7.77 -29.16
N ARG A 544 22.15 -7.19 -29.08
CA ARG A 544 20.88 -7.90 -29.28
C ARG A 544 20.08 -7.21 -30.37
N PRO A 545 20.34 -7.52 -31.66
CA PRO A 545 19.70 -6.84 -32.78
C PRO A 545 18.17 -6.86 -32.74
N ALA A 546 17.56 -7.93 -32.22
CA ALA A 546 16.11 -8.02 -32.06
C ALA A 546 15.55 -7.01 -31.04
N HIS A 547 16.29 -6.74 -29.97
CA HIS A 547 15.90 -5.78 -28.93
C HIS A 547 16.11 -4.33 -29.39
N GLU A 548 17.20 -4.09 -30.13
CA GLU A 548 17.47 -2.80 -30.78
C GLU A 548 16.40 -2.50 -31.83
N ALA A 549 16.03 -3.48 -32.66
CA ALA A 549 14.95 -3.35 -33.62
C ALA A 549 13.60 -3.07 -32.95
N TRP A 550 13.29 -3.72 -31.82
CA TRP A 550 12.08 -3.43 -31.04
C TRP A 550 12.02 -1.96 -30.62
N LEU A 551 13.13 -1.39 -30.13
CA LEU A 551 13.20 0.00 -29.69
C LEU A 551 12.99 0.96 -30.87
N LEU A 552 13.60 0.68 -32.02
CA LEU A 552 13.42 1.45 -33.26
C LEU A 552 11.97 1.40 -33.76
N ASP A 553 11.34 0.23 -33.74
CA ASP A 553 9.94 0.06 -34.13
C ASP A 553 8.99 0.80 -33.18
N ALA A 554 9.31 0.83 -31.88
CA ALA A 554 8.54 1.57 -30.89
C ALA A 554 8.67 3.09 -31.09
N LEU A 555 9.86 3.58 -31.42
CA LEU A 555 10.11 4.99 -31.74
C LEU A 555 9.32 5.48 -32.96
N ALA A 556 9.08 4.62 -33.95
CA ALA A 556 8.25 4.98 -35.11
C ALA A 556 6.80 5.33 -34.74
N ARG A 557 6.34 4.95 -33.53
CA ARG A 557 5.00 5.25 -32.98
C ARG A 557 5.05 6.22 -31.80
N TYR A 558 6.23 6.73 -31.45
CA TYR A 558 6.43 7.55 -30.26
C TYR A 558 6.09 9.02 -30.57
N GLU A 559 5.14 9.57 -29.82
CA GLU A 559 4.83 11.00 -29.84
C GLU A 559 5.52 11.67 -28.63
N PRO A 560 6.57 12.48 -28.85
CA PRO A 560 7.31 13.08 -27.74
C PRO A 560 6.44 14.09 -26.98
N ASP A 561 6.13 13.81 -25.72
CA ASP A 561 5.43 14.76 -24.84
C ASP A 561 6.35 15.37 -23.77
N ARG A 562 7.62 14.95 -23.73
CA ARG A 562 8.63 15.34 -22.73
C ARG A 562 10.01 15.60 -23.34
N ALA A 563 10.75 16.51 -22.72
CA ALA A 563 12.13 16.86 -23.07
C ALA A 563 13.14 16.31 -22.05
N GLY A 564 14.41 16.21 -22.45
CA GLY A 564 15.55 15.91 -21.58
C GLY A 564 16.13 14.50 -21.74
N LEU A 565 17.36 14.31 -21.25
CA LEU A 565 18.11 13.05 -21.36
C LEU A 565 17.50 11.90 -20.53
N TRP A 566 16.93 12.20 -19.37
CA TRP A 566 16.49 11.14 -18.45
C TRP A 566 15.16 10.50 -18.87
N LEU A 567 14.17 11.31 -19.25
CA LEU A 567 12.80 10.87 -19.54
C LEU A 567 12.33 11.20 -20.96
N GLY A 568 13.07 12.02 -21.71
CA GLY A 568 12.64 12.54 -23.00
C GLY A 568 13.30 11.83 -24.19
N ALA A 569 12.84 12.20 -25.38
CA ALA A 569 13.39 11.70 -26.64
C ALA A 569 14.93 11.80 -26.77
N PRO A 570 15.61 12.86 -26.26
CA PRO A 570 17.08 12.93 -26.30
C PRO A 570 17.82 11.82 -25.55
N GLY A 571 17.17 11.15 -24.58
CA GLY A 571 17.75 9.98 -23.91
C GLY A 571 17.60 8.68 -24.67
N ILE A 572 16.66 8.65 -25.62
CA ILE A 572 16.38 7.47 -26.43
C ILE A 572 17.26 7.46 -27.69
N ALA A 573 17.47 8.65 -28.27
CA ALA A 573 18.39 8.87 -29.39
C ALA A 573 19.85 8.67 -28.97
#